data_AF-A0A0W1R5Z6-F1
#
_entry.id   AF-A0A0W1R5Z6-F1
#
_cell.length_a   1.000
_cell.length_b   1.000
_cell.length_c   1.000
_cell.angle_alpha   90.00
_cell.angle_beta   90.00
_cell.angle_gamma   90.00
#
_symmetry.space_group_name_H-M   'P 1'
#
loop_
_entity.id
_entity.type
_entity.pdbx_description
1 polymer ?
#
loop_
_entity_poly.entity_id
_entity_poly.type
_entity_poly.pdbx_seq_one_letter_code
_entity_poly.pdbx_strand_id
1 'polypeptide(L)'
;MTDLDRRPTQFGSRVAVAVATVAALVVCTAAGAPLAGILAVVGVLGGTWAVERVDGETNVERATGSVALVASTLSVATGVLLSARSNGGLAVALVASAVLATALNARVDMERESVKPAESALDHSALLVGFGVLAAAAYHLNLGWVVLLAVAGTASGVHAAGTLAQFVSLQVLALVVALLLPRALSTLDSWLPGEPASDNFGFLERVGLELSDVPRSYWALLAAQVLVLLVGSQLFDQFLDLLSVLGTGIRLLLGSGVLHAPLAGFAAAAGGVLLAELLRRGLVAWGGNYPPKTLGYAAGGVVTVVVVSLALAVPQISAATRGAFGGQAWTDLGAATVVLFAVGVILAAAAFLERFVSTTAWLPFSPVLPVHGVGFAAAGGLLFVGTVAAAEADAHPLVVVGGIAASIFVWDAGDYAARLGRELGRGAETRRAELVHLTGSALVGLVGLAVTTIVLYGVGPASVPGGEGTAIVALFSALAALGVLVWLLVSDDDESAA
;
A
#
# COMPACT_ATOMS: atom_id res chain seq x y z
N MET A 1 25.04 -30.33 -17.22
CA MET A 1 24.42 -29.24 -18.00
C MET A 1 24.31 -28.06 -17.06
N THR A 2 25.07 -27.00 -17.31
CA THR A 2 24.97 -25.75 -16.54
C THR A 2 23.64 -25.10 -16.84
N ASP A 3 22.88 -24.75 -15.81
CA ASP A 3 21.64 -24.00 -15.95
C ASP A 3 21.98 -22.66 -16.62
N LEU A 4 21.54 -22.48 -17.86
CA LEU A 4 21.76 -21.24 -18.59
C LEU A 4 20.87 -20.17 -17.99
N ASP A 5 21.43 -19.02 -17.65
CA ASP A 5 20.66 -17.84 -17.24
C ASP A 5 19.75 -17.40 -18.40
N ARG A 6 18.45 -17.74 -18.29
CA ARG A 6 17.43 -17.57 -19.33
C ARG A 6 16.93 -16.13 -19.46
N ARG A 7 17.43 -15.22 -18.64
CA ARG A 7 17.07 -13.79 -18.72
C ARG A 7 17.50 -13.19 -20.06
N PRO A 8 16.83 -12.11 -20.52
CA PRO A 8 17.21 -11.43 -21.76
C PRO A 8 18.67 -10.97 -21.76
N THR A 9 19.28 -10.85 -22.94
CA THR A 9 20.65 -10.32 -23.04
C THR A 9 20.75 -8.89 -22.53
N GLN A 10 21.92 -8.53 -21.96
CA GLN A 10 22.07 -7.23 -21.30
C GLN A 10 22.02 -6.05 -22.27
N PHE A 11 22.51 -6.21 -23.49
CA PHE A 11 22.65 -5.10 -24.43
C PHE A 11 21.28 -4.71 -25.03
N GLY A 12 20.59 -5.63 -25.70
CA GLY A 12 19.28 -5.39 -26.29
C GLY A 12 18.23 -4.94 -25.27
N SER A 13 18.18 -5.57 -24.10
CA SER A 13 17.24 -5.18 -23.04
C SER A 13 17.50 -3.75 -22.50
N ARG A 14 18.76 -3.32 -22.35
CA ARG A 14 19.09 -1.93 -21.97
C ARG A 14 18.69 -0.93 -23.04
N VAL A 15 18.86 -1.27 -24.32
CA VAL A 15 18.42 -0.41 -25.43
C VAL A 15 16.89 -0.28 -25.42
N ALA A 16 16.16 -1.39 -25.24
CA ALA A 16 14.70 -1.36 -25.12
C ALA A 16 14.23 -0.47 -23.95
N VAL A 17 14.85 -0.60 -22.77
CA VAL A 17 14.54 0.27 -21.61
C VAL A 17 14.84 1.74 -21.92
N ALA A 18 15.96 2.04 -22.56
CA ALA A 18 16.32 3.41 -22.92
C ALA A 18 15.31 4.02 -23.90
N VAL A 19 14.92 3.28 -24.94
CA VAL A 19 13.92 3.74 -25.92
C VAL A 19 12.55 3.92 -25.27
N ALA A 20 12.08 2.96 -24.46
CA ALA A 20 10.83 3.10 -23.72
C ALA A 20 10.83 4.33 -22.82
N THR A 21 11.95 4.59 -22.12
CA THR A 21 12.12 5.73 -21.22
C THR A 21 12.06 7.06 -21.98
N VAL A 22 12.82 7.18 -23.08
CA VAL A 22 12.83 8.40 -23.90
C VAL A 22 11.45 8.63 -24.53
N ALA A 23 10.84 7.60 -25.09
CA ALA A 23 9.50 7.68 -25.67
C ALA A 23 8.46 8.11 -24.64
N ALA A 24 8.46 7.51 -23.44
CA ALA A 24 7.57 7.89 -22.35
C ALA A 24 7.70 9.36 -21.97
N LEU A 25 8.93 9.88 -21.84
CA LEU A 25 9.17 11.30 -21.51
C LEU A 25 8.71 12.24 -22.63
N VAL A 26 8.97 11.89 -23.89
CA VAL A 26 8.52 12.68 -25.06
C VAL A 26 6.99 12.69 -25.12
N VAL A 27 6.34 11.53 -24.96
CA VAL A 27 4.88 11.39 -24.96
C VAL A 27 4.25 12.17 -23.81
N CYS A 28 4.78 12.07 -22.59
CA CYS A 28 4.28 12.85 -21.44
C CYS A 28 4.45 14.37 -21.64
N THR A 29 5.56 14.78 -22.25
CA THR A 29 5.80 16.19 -22.57
C THR A 29 4.80 16.70 -23.60
N ALA A 30 4.54 15.91 -24.65
CA ALA A 30 3.59 16.24 -25.69
C ALA A 30 2.13 16.25 -25.19
N ALA A 31 1.80 15.40 -24.21
CA ALA A 31 0.51 15.40 -23.52
C ALA A 31 0.35 16.51 -22.46
N GLY A 32 1.29 17.48 -22.42
CA GLY A 32 1.24 18.62 -21.49
C GLY A 32 1.54 18.27 -20.03
N ALA A 33 2.16 17.11 -19.75
CA ALA A 33 2.41 16.62 -18.40
C ALA A 33 3.90 16.23 -18.17
N PRO A 34 4.88 17.10 -18.48
CA PRO A 34 6.31 16.74 -18.44
C PRO A 34 6.80 16.36 -17.03
N LEU A 35 6.40 17.13 -16.00
CA LEU A 35 6.79 16.84 -14.61
C LEU A 35 6.19 15.53 -14.09
N ALA A 36 4.93 15.25 -14.44
CA ALA A 36 4.27 13.99 -14.12
C ALA A 36 4.97 12.80 -14.78
N GLY A 37 5.35 12.95 -16.06
CA GLY A 37 6.12 11.96 -16.79
C GLY A 37 7.49 11.68 -16.16
N ILE A 38 8.24 12.72 -15.80
CA ILE A 38 9.55 12.56 -15.12
C ILE A 38 9.39 11.82 -13.80
N LEU A 39 8.43 12.23 -12.95
CA LEU A 39 8.19 11.59 -11.65
C LEU A 39 7.77 10.12 -11.80
N ALA A 40 6.90 9.82 -12.76
CA ALA A 40 6.45 8.46 -13.00
C ALA A 40 7.58 7.58 -13.55
N VAL A 41 8.36 8.06 -14.52
CA VAL A 41 9.49 7.32 -15.11
C VAL A 41 10.60 7.08 -14.09
N VAL A 42 11.00 8.11 -13.32
CA VAL A 42 12.00 7.95 -12.25
C VAL A 42 11.50 6.98 -11.18
N GLY A 43 10.23 7.10 -10.79
CA GLY A 43 9.59 6.19 -9.84
C GLY A 43 9.65 4.75 -10.32
N VAL A 44 9.25 4.49 -11.56
CA VAL A 44 9.28 3.17 -12.19
C VAL A 44 10.69 2.58 -12.25
N LEU A 45 11.68 3.34 -12.74
CA LEU A 45 13.06 2.86 -12.84
C LEU A 45 13.64 2.55 -11.45
N GLY A 46 13.38 3.42 -10.46
CA GLY A 46 13.71 3.15 -9.06
C GLY A 46 13.00 1.92 -8.50
N GLY A 47 11.75 1.70 -8.93
CA GLY A 47 10.93 0.55 -8.51
C GLY A 47 11.51 -0.76 -9.00
N THR A 48 12.01 -0.80 -10.24
CA THR A 48 12.68 -2.01 -10.77
C THR A 48 13.95 -2.37 -10.02
N TRP A 49 14.74 -1.34 -9.64
CA TRP A 49 15.90 -1.55 -8.77
C TRP A 49 15.48 -1.98 -7.36
N ALA A 50 14.37 -1.43 -6.84
CA ALA A 50 13.85 -1.77 -5.55
C ALA A 50 13.38 -3.24 -5.49
N VAL A 51 12.66 -3.73 -6.51
CA VAL A 51 12.23 -5.14 -6.62
C VAL A 51 13.44 -6.09 -6.56
N GLU A 52 14.49 -5.81 -7.34
CA GLU A 52 15.73 -6.58 -7.31
C GLU A 52 16.38 -6.59 -5.91
N ARG A 53 16.32 -5.47 -5.20
CA ARG A 53 16.88 -5.32 -3.86
C ARG A 53 16.06 -6.00 -2.77
N VAL A 54 14.73 -6.00 -2.90
CA VAL A 54 13.79 -6.63 -1.95
C VAL A 54 13.96 -8.16 -1.92
N ASP A 55 14.42 -8.75 -3.02
CA ASP A 55 14.76 -10.17 -3.08
C ASP A 55 16.16 -10.51 -2.54
N GLY A 56 16.92 -9.50 -2.09
CA GLY A 56 18.27 -9.68 -1.56
C GLY A 56 18.36 -10.63 -0.36
N GLU A 57 19.52 -11.23 -0.15
CA GLU A 57 19.73 -12.28 0.86
C GLU A 57 19.72 -11.71 2.29
N THR A 58 20.22 -10.48 2.47
CA THR A 58 20.35 -9.86 3.80
C THR A 58 19.19 -8.93 4.12
N ASN A 59 18.86 -8.78 5.41
CA ASN A 59 17.74 -7.93 5.84
C ASN A 59 17.95 -6.45 5.51
N VAL A 60 19.20 -5.98 5.42
CA VAL A 60 19.53 -4.61 5.01
C VAL A 60 19.15 -4.37 3.55
N GLU A 61 19.36 -5.38 2.70
CA GLU A 61 18.98 -5.34 1.29
C GLU A 61 17.46 -5.25 1.16
N ARG A 62 16.75 -6.15 1.87
CA ARG A 62 15.29 -6.16 1.89
C ARG A 62 14.71 -4.83 2.40
N ALA A 63 15.29 -4.28 3.46
CA ALA A 63 14.87 -3.01 4.04
C ALA A 63 15.09 -1.83 3.07
N THR A 64 16.28 -1.74 2.47
CA THR A 64 16.59 -0.69 1.48
C THR A 64 15.73 -0.81 0.23
N GLY A 65 15.50 -2.04 -0.23
CA GLY A 65 14.55 -2.34 -1.30
C GLY A 65 13.13 -1.94 -0.95
N SER A 66 12.63 -2.27 0.25
CA SER A 66 11.27 -1.93 0.69
C SER A 66 11.05 -0.41 0.75
N VAL A 67 12.02 0.32 1.32
CA VAL A 67 11.99 1.80 1.36
C VAL A 67 11.98 2.39 -0.05
N ALA A 68 12.84 1.90 -0.94
CA ALA A 68 12.87 2.36 -2.31
C ALA A 68 11.60 2.01 -3.08
N LEU A 69 11.01 0.83 -2.83
CA LEU A 69 9.79 0.38 -3.49
C LEU A 69 8.60 1.28 -3.10
N VAL A 70 8.47 1.62 -1.82
CA VAL A 70 7.45 2.55 -1.33
C VAL A 70 7.67 3.94 -1.91
N ALA A 71 8.90 4.47 -1.88
CA ALA A 71 9.22 5.78 -2.46
C ALA A 71 8.92 5.84 -3.97
N SER A 72 9.27 4.79 -4.70
CA SER A 72 8.98 4.63 -6.13
C SER A 72 7.49 4.57 -6.40
N THR A 73 6.73 3.79 -5.62
CA THR A 73 5.27 3.68 -5.74
C THR A 73 4.61 5.04 -5.51
N LEU A 74 5.05 5.78 -4.49
CA LEU A 74 4.57 7.14 -4.22
C LEU A 74 4.95 8.12 -5.32
N SER A 75 6.14 8.01 -5.91
CA SER A 75 6.57 8.84 -7.05
C SER A 75 5.69 8.61 -8.28
N VAL A 76 5.38 7.34 -8.60
CA VAL A 76 4.48 6.97 -9.70
C VAL A 76 3.07 7.48 -9.44
N ALA A 77 2.52 7.20 -8.26
CA ALA A 77 1.18 7.66 -7.90
C ALA A 77 1.07 9.19 -7.92
N THR A 78 2.10 9.90 -7.43
CA THR A 78 2.15 11.36 -7.49
C THR A 78 2.20 11.86 -8.94
N GLY A 79 3.01 11.23 -9.80
CA GLY A 79 3.04 11.55 -11.23
C GLY A 79 1.65 11.41 -11.87
N VAL A 80 0.98 10.28 -11.66
CA VAL A 80 -0.37 10.01 -12.19
C VAL A 80 -1.42 10.97 -11.63
N LEU A 81 -1.37 11.28 -10.33
CA LEU A 81 -2.30 12.22 -9.70
C LEU A 81 -2.09 13.66 -10.17
N LEU A 82 -0.85 14.06 -10.43
CA LEU A 82 -0.54 15.38 -10.99
C LEU A 82 -1.06 15.51 -12.43
N SER A 83 -0.95 14.45 -13.23
CA SER A 83 -1.49 14.43 -14.60
C SER A 83 -2.99 14.18 -14.67
N ALA A 84 -3.65 13.67 -13.62
CA ALA A 84 -5.10 13.54 -13.58
C ALA A 84 -5.84 14.90 -13.66
N ARG A 85 -5.13 16.00 -13.39
CA ARG A 85 -5.64 17.38 -13.59
C ARG A 85 -5.57 17.84 -15.05
N SER A 86 -4.88 17.10 -15.91
CA SER A 86 -4.81 17.34 -17.36
C SER A 86 -5.40 16.14 -18.12
N ASN A 87 -5.64 16.31 -19.42
CA ASN A 87 -6.10 15.22 -20.27
C ASN A 87 -5.02 14.12 -20.45
N GLY A 88 -3.77 14.37 -20.03
CA GLY A 88 -2.64 13.45 -20.14
C GLY A 88 -2.55 12.38 -19.04
N GLY A 89 -3.49 12.34 -18.08
CA GLY A 89 -3.48 11.39 -16.96
C GLY A 89 -3.30 9.93 -17.36
N LEU A 90 -4.14 9.48 -18.29
CA LEU A 90 -4.13 8.11 -18.81
C LEU A 90 -2.82 7.81 -19.57
N ALA A 91 -2.35 8.76 -20.40
CA ALA A 91 -1.11 8.63 -21.15
C ALA A 91 0.09 8.39 -20.22
N VAL A 92 0.23 9.22 -19.17
CA VAL A 92 1.31 9.08 -18.15
C VAL A 92 1.27 7.70 -17.50
N ALA A 93 0.09 7.24 -17.05
CA ALA A 93 -0.04 5.94 -16.40
C ALA A 93 0.36 4.77 -17.31
N LEU A 94 -0.07 4.80 -18.58
CA LEU A 94 0.20 3.76 -19.56
C LEU A 94 1.68 3.73 -19.97
N VAL A 95 2.28 4.86 -20.29
CA VAL A 95 3.71 4.89 -20.69
C VAL A 95 4.64 4.60 -19.52
N ALA A 96 4.29 4.99 -18.29
CA ALA A 96 5.02 4.57 -17.10
C ALA A 96 4.94 3.06 -16.89
N SER A 97 3.75 2.47 -17.07
CA SER A 97 3.56 1.01 -17.02
C SER A 97 4.35 0.29 -18.11
N ALA A 98 4.47 0.87 -19.31
CA ALA A 98 5.31 0.34 -20.38
C ALA A 98 6.80 0.31 -19.99
N VAL A 99 7.31 1.41 -19.42
CA VAL A 99 8.69 1.47 -18.92
C VAL A 99 8.89 0.43 -17.80
N LEU A 100 7.90 0.25 -16.91
CA LEU A 100 7.97 -0.71 -15.81
C LEU A 100 8.05 -2.13 -16.34
N ALA A 101 7.15 -2.51 -17.24
CA ALA A 101 7.13 -3.82 -17.86
C ALA A 101 8.44 -4.10 -18.61
N THR A 102 8.97 -3.12 -19.34
CA THR A 102 10.26 -3.25 -20.06
C THR A 102 11.42 -3.46 -19.08
N ALA A 103 11.50 -2.64 -18.03
CA ALA A 103 12.62 -2.64 -17.09
C ALA A 103 12.59 -3.84 -16.13
N LEU A 104 11.41 -4.29 -15.70
CA LEU A 104 11.25 -5.53 -14.95
C LEU A 104 11.69 -6.71 -15.79
N ASN A 105 11.19 -6.86 -17.02
CA ASN A 105 11.55 -7.98 -17.89
C ASN A 105 13.04 -7.99 -18.28
N ALA A 106 13.70 -6.82 -18.29
CA ALA A 106 15.14 -6.72 -18.54
C ALA A 106 16.03 -7.20 -17.36
N ARG A 107 15.50 -7.18 -16.13
CA ARG A 107 16.27 -7.35 -14.89
C ARG A 107 15.84 -8.55 -14.06
N VAL A 108 14.54 -8.69 -13.88
CA VAL A 108 13.88 -9.67 -13.01
C VAL A 108 13.44 -10.83 -13.89
N ASP A 109 13.74 -12.05 -13.43
CA ASP A 109 13.19 -13.24 -14.06
C ASP A 109 11.70 -13.32 -13.74
N MET A 110 10.81 -13.20 -14.72
CA MET A 110 9.36 -13.04 -14.50
C MET A 110 8.65 -14.34 -14.08
N GLU A 111 9.38 -15.32 -13.55
CA GLU A 111 8.77 -16.47 -12.88
C GLU A 111 7.94 -16.03 -11.68
N ARG A 112 6.78 -16.67 -11.46
CA ARG A 112 5.78 -16.26 -10.45
C ARG A 112 6.35 -16.16 -9.01
N GLU A 113 7.52 -16.72 -8.74
CA GLU A 113 8.18 -16.65 -7.44
C GLU A 113 8.97 -15.36 -7.20
N SER A 114 9.47 -14.70 -8.24
CA SER A 114 10.34 -13.52 -8.12
C SER A 114 9.60 -12.24 -7.72
N VAL A 115 8.27 -12.21 -7.90
CA VAL A 115 7.42 -11.04 -7.62
C VAL A 115 6.90 -11.06 -6.17
N LYS A 116 6.82 -12.24 -5.54
CA LYS A 116 6.32 -12.41 -4.16
C LYS A 116 7.04 -11.53 -3.11
N PRO A 117 8.37 -11.30 -3.18
CA PRO A 117 9.06 -10.41 -2.26
C PRO A 117 8.55 -8.95 -2.35
N ALA A 118 8.30 -8.45 -3.56
CA ALA A 118 7.80 -7.10 -3.79
C ALA A 118 6.37 -6.93 -3.26
N GLU A 119 5.50 -7.91 -3.55
CA GLU A 119 4.14 -7.99 -3.00
C GLU A 119 4.18 -7.96 -1.46
N SER A 120 5.03 -8.81 -0.87
CA SER A 120 5.21 -8.86 0.59
C SER A 120 5.70 -7.51 1.13
N ALA A 121 6.63 -6.83 0.47
CA ALA A 121 7.10 -5.51 0.88
C ALA A 121 6.00 -4.46 0.86
N LEU A 122 5.15 -4.44 -0.18
CA LEU A 122 4.02 -3.51 -0.27
C LEU A 122 2.95 -3.82 0.78
N ASP A 123 2.58 -5.08 0.98
CA ASP A 123 1.58 -5.49 1.98
C ASP A 123 2.02 -5.10 3.39
N HIS A 124 3.23 -5.48 3.78
CA HIS A 124 3.74 -5.19 5.12
C HIS A 124 3.93 -3.69 5.32
N SER A 125 4.34 -2.95 4.29
CA SER A 125 4.43 -1.49 4.34
C SER A 125 3.05 -0.84 4.45
N ALA A 126 2.05 -1.29 3.70
CA ALA A 126 0.68 -0.77 3.77
C ALA A 126 0.06 -1.03 5.16
N LEU A 127 0.26 -2.22 5.73
CA LEU A 127 -0.16 -2.54 7.10
C LEU A 127 0.51 -1.61 8.13
N LEU A 128 1.82 -1.36 8.02
CA LEU A 128 2.53 -0.46 8.92
C LEU A 128 2.07 0.99 8.80
N VAL A 129 1.82 1.46 7.57
CA VAL A 129 1.22 2.78 7.36
C VAL A 129 -0.18 2.84 7.98
N GLY A 130 -0.98 1.76 7.87
CA GLY A 130 -2.28 1.65 8.55
C GLY A 130 -2.18 1.79 10.07
N PHE A 131 -1.22 1.14 10.71
CA PHE A 131 -0.94 1.36 12.14
C PHE A 131 -0.51 2.80 12.43
N GLY A 132 0.30 3.41 11.55
CA GLY A 132 0.66 4.82 11.62
C GLY A 132 -0.54 5.76 11.54
N VAL A 133 -1.53 5.47 10.67
CA VAL A 133 -2.80 6.21 10.59
C VAL A 133 -3.55 6.14 11.91
N LEU A 134 -3.69 4.96 12.50
CA LEU A 134 -4.37 4.78 13.78
C LEU A 134 -3.66 5.53 14.90
N ALA A 135 -2.33 5.47 14.95
CA ALA A 135 -1.53 6.19 15.94
C ALA A 135 -1.64 7.72 15.78
N ALA A 136 -1.57 8.22 14.54
CA ALA A 136 -1.73 9.64 14.25
C ALA A 136 -3.14 10.15 14.61
N ALA A 137 -4.18 9.38 14.29
CA ALA A 137 -5.56 9.70 14.65
C ALA A 137 -5.77 9.70 16.16
N ALA A 138 -5.23 8.69 16.86
CA ALA A 138 -5.31 8.60 18.30
C ALA A 138 -4.63 9.78 19.00
N TYR A 139 -3.49 10.23 18.46
CA TYR A 139 -2.78 11.41 18.94
C TYR A 139 -3.58 12.70 18.68
N HIS A 140 -4.09 12.90 17.47
CA HIS A 140 -4.87 14.10 17.10
C HIS A 140 -6.17 14.23 17.91
N LEU A 141 -6.89 13.12 18.10
CA LEU A 141 -8.09 13.07 18.93
C LEU A 141 -7.79 13.11 20.44
N ASN A 142 -6.51 13.15 20.81
CA ASN A 142 -6.04 13.12 22.18
C ASN A 142 -6.68 11.97 22.97
N LEU A 143 -6.77 10.78 22.37
CA LEU A 143 -7.53 9.64 22.92
C LEU A 143 -7.07 9.28 24.33
N GLY A 144 -5.77 9.40 24.63
CA GLY A 144 -5.26 9.19 25.99
C GLY A 144 -5.91 10.13 27.00
N TRP A 145 -5.99 11.42 26.68
CA TRP A 145 -6.67 12.40 27.52
C TRP A 145 -8.18 12.20 27.56
N VAL A 146 -8.81 11.86 26.44
CA VAL A 146 -10.26 11.57 26.37
C VAL A 146 -10.61 10.37 27.24
N VAL A 147 -9.80 9.30 27.21
CA VAL A 147 -9.97 8.13 28.07
C VAL A 147 -9.80 8.53 29.54
N LEU A 148 -8.77 9.31 29.87
CA LEU A 148 -8.58 9.81 31.24
C LEU A 148 -9.77 10.66 31.71
N LEU A 149 -10.27 11.56 30.88
CA LEU A 149 -11.46 12.37 31.18
C LEU A 149 -12.74 11.53 31.27
N ALA A 150 -12.90 10.52 30.43
CA ALA A 150 -14.04 9.61 30.49
C ALA A 150 -14.03 8.80 31.79
N VAL A 151 -12.85 8.32 32.22
CA VAL A 151 -12.68 7.65 33.51
C VAL A 151 -12.95 8.61 34.67
N ALA A 152 -12.41 9.83 34.62
CA ALA A 152 -12.66 10.85 35.65
C ALA A 152 -14.13 11.30 35.69
N GLY A 153 -14.77 11.44 34.54
CA GLY A 153 -16.16 11.86 34.37
C GLY A 153 -17.15 10.77 34.80
N THR A 154 -16.84 9.50 34.54
CA THR A 154 -17.62 8.38 35.08
C THR A 154 -17.46 8.29 36.59
N ALA A 155 -16.24 8.48 37.13
CA ALA A 155 -16.03 8.54 38.56
C ALA A 155 -16.81 9.70 39.22
N SER A 156 -16.77 10.90 38.63
CA SER A 156 -17.50 12.07 39.14
C SER A 156 -19.03 11.92 39.00
N GLY A 157 -19.50 11.32 37.91
CA GLY A 157 -20.92 11.00 37.71
C GLY A 157 -21.44 9.97 38.71
N VAL A 158 -20.65 8.93 38.99
CA VAL A 158 -20.94 7.96 40.07
C VAL A 158 -20.98 8.66 41.43
N HIS A 159 -20.06 9.59 41.69
CA HIS A 159 -20.06 10.38 42.92
C HIS A 159 -21.30 11.27 43.05
N ALA A 160 -21.75 11.87 41.95
CA ALA A 160 -22.94 12.73 41.91
C ALA A 160 -24.25 11.95 42.04
N ALA A 161 -24.27 10.66 41.64
CA ALA A 161 -25.46 9.81 41.66
C ALA A 161 -25.83 9.25 43.06
N GLY A 162 -25.07 9.59 44.11
CA GLY A 162 -25.37 9.26 45.50
C GLY A 162 -24.67 7.99 46.02
N THR A 163 -24.83 7.70 47.32
CA THR A 163 -24.05 6.65 48.00
C THR A 163 -24.37 5.24 47.48
N LEU A 164 -25.60 4.98 47.03
CA LEU A 164 -25.95 3.70 46.38
C LEU A 164 -25.18 3.49 45.07
N ALA A 165 -25.01 4.53 44.26
CA ALA A 165 -24.23 4.46 43.02
C ALA A 165 -22.75 4.16 43.31
N GLN A 166 -22.18 4.80 44.34
CA GLN A 166 -20.82 4.54 44.80
C GLN A 166 -20.65 3.11 45.33
N PHE A 167 -21.66 2.57 46.01
CA PHE A 167 -21.64 1.19 46.51
C PHE A 167 -21.73 0.17 45.36
N VAL A 168 -22.64 0.37 44.41
CA VAL A 168 -22.78 -0.49 43.23
C VAL A 168 -21.54 -0.42 42.34
N SER A 169 -20.97 0.77 42.12
CA SER A 169 -19.74 0.92 41.34
C SER A 169 -18.56 0.22 42.00
N LEU A 170 -18.46 0.25 43.33
CA LEU A 170 -17.44 -0.47 44.07
C LEU A 170 -17.57 -1.99 43.88
N GLN A 171 -18.79 -2.53 43.92
CA GLN A 171 -19.03 -3.95 43.66
C GLN A 171 -18.66 -4.35 42.23
N VAL A 172 -19.08 -3.55 41.23
CA VAL A 172 -18.73 -3.78 39.83
C VAL A 172 -17.21 -3.73 39.65
N LEU A 173 -16.53 -2.76 40.26
CA LEU A 173 -15.09 -2.60 40.16
C LEU A 173 -14.33 -3.77 40.82
N ALA A 174 -14.77 -4.21 42.01
CA ALA A 174 -14.24 -5.39 42.68
C ALA A 174 -14.42 -6.65 41.82
N LEU A 175 -15.58 -6.81 41.19
CA LEU A 175 -15.85 -7.91 40.28
C LEU A 175 -14.96 -7.85 39.02
N VAL A 176 -14.79 -6.67 38.43
CA VAL A 176 -13.88 -6.46 37.29
C VAL A 176 -12.45 -6.85 37.66
N VAL A 177 -11.95 -6.42 38.83
CA VAL A 177 -10.63 -6.82 39.32
C VAL A 177 -10.56 -8.35 39.47
N ALA A 178 -11.52 -8.97 40.16
CA ALA A 178 -11.55 -10.42 40.36
C ALA A 178 -11.54 -11.22 39.05
N LEU A 179 -12.18 -10.71 37.99
CA LEU A 179 -12.24 -11.35 36.67
C LEU A 179 -10.99 -11.09 35.81
N LEU A 180 -10.38 -9.91 35.91
CA LEU A 180 -9.19 -9.55 35.12
C LEU A 180 -7.90 -10.14 35.71
N LEU A 181 -7.82 -10.24 37.03
CA LEU A 181 -6.61 -10.58 37.75
C LEU A 181 -6.04 -11.96 37.41
N PRO A 182 -6.82 -13.06 37.33
CA PRO A 182 -6.31 -14.37 36.90
C PRO A 182 -5.72 -14.35 35.51
N ARG A 183 -6.38 -13.65 34.57
CA ARG A 183 -5.93 -13.55 33.18
C ARG A 183 -4.65 -12.75 33.07
N ALA A 184 -4.53 -11.66 33.83
CA ALA A 184 -3.34 -10.82 33.86
C ALA A 184 -2.15 -11.56 34.51
N LEU A 185 -2.36 -12.26 35.62
CA LEU A 185 -1.32 -13.05 36.28
C LEU A 185 -0.81 -14.18 35.36
N SER A 186 -1.72 -14.97 34.77
CA SER A 186 -1.36 -16.02 33.80
C SER A 186 -0.58 -15.47 32.61
N THR A 187 -0.92 -14.26 32.16
CA THR A 187 -0.19 -13.56 31.11
C THR A 187 1.23 -13.19 31.56
N LEU A 188 1.38 -12.61 32.77
CA LEU A 188 2.68 -12.24 33.34
C LEU A 188 3.59 -13.47 33.57
N ASP A 189 3.01 -14.59 34.03
CA ASP A 189 3.73 -15.85 34.19
C ASP A 189 4.32 -16.33 32.86
N SER A 190 3.59 -16.10 31.75
CA SER A 190 4.09 -16.42 30.41
C SER A 190 5.22 -15.51 29.93
N TRP A 191 5.45 -14.36 30.58
CA TRP A 191 6.48 -13.39 30.20
C TRP A 191 7.78 -13.55 31.00
N LEU A 192 7.70 -14.05 32.23
CA LEU A 192 8.83 -14.13 33.16
C LEU A 192 9.32 -15.57 33.32
N PRO A 193 10.42 -15.97 32.65
CA PRO A 193 11.00 -17.31 32.85
C PRO A 193 11.71 -17.38 34.21
N GLY A 194 11.20 -18.22 35.12
CA GLY A 194 11.90 -18.59 36.36
C GLY A 194 10.99 -18.67 37.59
N GLU A 195 10.38 -17.55 37.99
CA GLU A 195 9.47 -17.47 39.13
C GLU A 195 8.09 -17.00 38.65
N PRO A 196 7.04 -17.83 38.80
CA PRO A 196 5.67 -17.41 38.52
C PRO A 196 5.32 -16.16 39.34
N ALA A 197 4.77 -15.14 38.68
CA ALA A 197 4.12 -14.04 39.37
C ALA A 197 3.00 -14.57 40.29
N SER A 198 2.33 -15.67 39.92
CA SER A 198 1.37 -16.36 40.80
C SER A 198 1.96 -16.73 42.17
N ASP A 199 3.22 -17.16 42.23
CA ASP A 199 3.85 -17.61 43.48
C ASP A 199 4.14 -16.42 44.42
N ASN A 200 4.60 -15.31 43.84
CA ASN A 200 4.83 -14.06 44.59
C ASN A 200 3.53 -13.34 44.98
N PHE A 201 2.44 -13.60 44.25
CA PHE A 201 1.12 -13.02 44.46
C PHE A 201 0.05 -14.05 44.85
N GLY A 202 0.41 -15.14 45.51
CA GLY A 202 -0.54 -16.24 45.84
C GLY A 202 -1.74 -15.83 46.72
N PHE A 203 -1.70 -14.63 47.33
CA PHE A 203 -2.87 -14.04 47.99
C PHE A 203 -3.89 -13.43 47.01
N LEU A 204 -3.44 -12.93 45.85
CA LEU A 204 -4.27 -12.37 44.79
C LEU A 204 -4.98 -13.45 43.98
N GLU A 205 -4.36 -14.63 43.84
CA GLU A 205 -4.99 -15.77 43.17
C GLU A 205 -6.27 -16.23 43.89
N ARG A 206 -6.31 -16.13 45.23
CA ARG A 206 -7.52 -16.41 46.03
C ARG A 206 -8.66 -15.40 45.80
N VAL A 207 -8.35 -14.24 45.22
CA VAL A 207 -9.33 -13.19 44.86
C VAL A 207 -9.82 -13.37 43.41
N GLY A 208 -9.08 -14.12 42.61
CA GLY A 208 -9.43 -14.46 41.25
C GLY A 208 -10.71 -15.30 41.16
N LEU A 209 -11.64 -14.91 40.28
CA LEU A 209 -12.86 -15.66 40.02
C LEU A 209 -13.03 -15.87 38.52
N GLU A 210 -13.51 -17.04 38.11
CA GLU A 210 -14.10 -17.20 36.78
C GLU A 210 -15.53 -16.68 36.78
N LEU A 211 -16.04 -16.29 35.60
CA LEU A 211 -17.41 -15.78 35.49
C LEU A 211 -18.46 -16.83 35.93
N SER A 212 -18.13 -18.11 35.78
CA SER A 212 -18.90 -19.27 36.23
C SER A 212 -18.93 -19.44 37.74
N ASP A 213 -17.91 -18.95 38.45
CA ASP A 213 -17.78 -19.11 39.90
C ASP A 213 -18.64 -18.10 40.66
N VAL A 214 -19.04 -17.01 40.01
CA VAL A 214 -19.89 -15.98 40.60
C VAL A 214 -21.32 -16.53 40.76
N PRO A 215 -21.83 -16.69 41.99
CA PRO A 215 -23.15 -17.26 42.21
C PRO A 215 -24.25 -16.47 41.48
N ARG A 216 -25.22 -17.15 40.88
CA ARG A 216 -26.38 -16.49 40.22
C ARG A 216 -27.15 -15.56 41.16
N SER A 217 -27.13 -15.84 42.47
CA SER A 217 -27.71 -14.98 43.50
C SER A 217 -27.01 -13.62 43.60
N TYR A 218 -25.69 -13.57 43.41
CA TYR A 218 -24.94 -12.31 43.38
C TYR A 218 -25.36 -11.46 42.17
N TRP A 219 -25.47 -12.06 40.99
CA TRP A 219 -25.97 -11.37 39.80
C TRP A 219 -27.38 -10.84 39.96
N ALA A 220 -28.28 -11.63 40.56
CA ALA A 220 -29.64 -11.20 40.86
C ALA A 220 -29.66 -10.02 41.85
N LEU A 221 -28.79 -10.05 42.87
CA LEU A 221 -28.66 -8.96 43.84
C LEU A 221 -28.10 -7.69 43.20
N LEU A 222 -27.04 -7.79 42.40
CA LEU A 222 -26.45 -6.67 41.68
C LEU A 222 -27.48 -6.06 40.71
N ALA A 223 -28.21 -6.90 39.96
CA ALA A 223 -29.29 -6.44 39.09
C ALA A 223 -30.40 -5.73 39.87
N ALA A 224 -30.80 -6.26 41.03
CA ALA A 224 -31.78 -5.60 41.90
C ALA A 224 -31.28 -4.24 42.40
N GLN A 225 -30.01 -4.14 42.80
CA GLN A 225 -29.41 -2.87 43.22
C GLN A 225 -29.34 -1.84 42.08
N VAL A 226 -29.04 -2.27 40.85
CA VAL A 226 -29.10 -1.40 39.67
C VAL A 226 -30.54 -0.95 39.39
N LEU A 227 -31.53 -1.84 39.51
CA LEU A 227 -32.94 -1.46 39.38
C LEU A 227 -33.36 -0.44 40.44
N VAL A 228 -32.94 -0.63 41.71
CA VAL A 228 -33.20 0.35 42.78
C VAL A 228 -32.52 1.69 42.48
N LEU A 229 -31.28 1.68 41.98
CA LEU A 229 -30.58 2.88 41.56
C LEU A 229 -31.36 3.67 40.49
N LEU A 230 -32.02 2.98 39.55
CA LEU A 230 -32.86 3.59 38.51
C LEU A 230 -34.18 4.16 39.04
N VAL A 231 -34.74 3.57 40.11
CA VAL A 231 -36.00 4.01 40.72
C VAL A 231 -35.78 5.14 41.75
N GLY A 232 -34.63 5.15 42.43
CA GLY A 232 -34.20 6.22 43.33
C GLY A 232 -33.34 5.72 44.50
N SER A 233 -32.28 6.47 44.85
CA SER A 233 -31.31 6.09 45.91
C SER A 233 -31.81 6.32 47.34
N GLN A 234 -32.96 6.97 47.53
CA GLN A 234 -33.44 7.44 48.84
C GLN A 234 -33.60 6.32 49.87
N LEU A 235 -34.03 5.12 49.45
CA LEU A 235 -34.20 3.97 50.34
C LEU A 235 -32.87 3.50 50.94
N PHE A 236 -31.78 3.61 50.17
CA PHE A 236 -30.45 3.26 50.66
C PHE A 236 -29.92 4.31 51.63
N ASP A 237 -30.20 5.59 51.37
CA ASP A 237 -29.83 6.67 52.29
C ASP A 237 -30.56 6.54 53.62
N GLN A 238 -31.87 6.26 53.61
CA GLN A 238 -32.66 5.98 54.81
C GLN A 238 -32.12 4.77 55.58
N PHE A 239 -31.74 3.70 54.87
CA PHE A 239 -31.11 2.54 55.49
C PHE A 239 -29.80 2.90 56.19
N LEU A 240 -28.94 3.71 55.57
CA LEU A 240 -27.71 4.18 56.20
C LEU A 240 -27.99 5.07 57.42
N ASP A 241 -29.04 5.89 57.39
CA ASP A 241 -29.42 6.71 58.55
C ASP A 241 -29.84 5.86 59.76
N LEU A 242 -30.50 4.71 59.53
CA LEU A 242 -30.84 3.75 60.60
C LEU A 242 -29.59 3.13 61.26
N LEU A 243 -28.46 3.09 60.56
CA LEU A 243 -27.18 2.57 61.07
C LEU A 243 -26.38 3.62 61.87
N SER A 244 -26.88 4.87 61.99
CA SER A 244 -26.27 5.95 62.78
C SER A 244 -24.78 6.16 62.43
N VAL A 245 -23.89 6.05 63.42
CA VAL A 245 -22.42 6.22 63.25
C VAL A 245 -21.86 5.31 62.15
N LEU A 246 -22.37 4.07 62.04
CA LEU A 246 -21.89 3.11 61.04
C LEU A 246 -22.32 3.53 59.62
N GLY A 247 -23.50 4.10 59.46
CA GLY A 247 -23.95 4.68 58.19
C GLY A 247 -23.09 5.85 57.72
N THR A 248 -22.75 6.77 58.63
CA THR A 248 -21.83 7.89 58.35
C THR A 248 -20.44 7.38 57.94
N GLY A 249 -19.94 6.35 58.62
CA GLY A 249 -18.69 5.69 58.26
C GLY A 249 -18.71 5.12 56.84
N ILE A 250 -19.79 4.42 56.47
CA ILE A 250 -19.96 3.87 55.11
C ILE A 250 -20.03 4.99 54.05
N ARG A 251 -20.76 6.07 54.31
CA ARG A 251 -20.83 7.23 53.40
C ARG A 251 -19.46 7.85 53.17
N LEU A 252 -18.69 8.06 54.23
CA LEU A 252 -17.35 8.64 54.14
C LEU A 252 -16.39 7.70 53.40
N LEU A 253 -16.45 6.39 53.69
CA LEU A 253 -15.64 5.38 53.04
C LEU A 253 -15.90 5.32 51.53
N LEU A 254 -17.17 5.27 51.12
CA LEU A 254 -17.59 5.24 49.71
C LEU A 254 -17.33 6.58 48.98
N GLY A 255 -17.57 7.70 49.65
CA GLY A 255 -17.38 9.04 49.07
C GLY A 255 -15.92 9.50 49.00
N SER A 256 -15.04 8.99 49.87
CA SER A 256 -13.62 9.37 49.89
C SER A 256 -12.83 8.86 48.69
N GLY A 257 -13.33 7.84 47.98
CA GLY A 257 -12.60 7.17 46.90
C GLY A 257 -11.45 6.28 47.39
N VAL A 258 -11.23 6.15 48.70
CA VAL A 258 -10.17 5.31 49.29
C VAL A 258 -10.30 3.84 48.88
N LEU A 259 -11.53 3.34 48.69
CA LEU A 259 -11.76 1.98 48.20
C LEU A 259 -11.76 1.90 46.66
N HIS A 260 -12.30 2.90 45.97
CA HIS A 260 -12.38 2.90 44.51
C HIS A 260 -11.02 3.06 43.84
N ALA A 261 -10.16 3.95 44.35
CA ALA A 261 -8.90 4.28 43.70
C ALA A 261 -7.93 3.08 43.61
N PRO A 262 -7.68 2.29 44.68
CA PRO A 262 -6.84 1.09 44.58
C PRO A 262 -7.43 0.05 43.62
N LEU A 263 -8.73 -0.24 43.70
CA LEU A 263 -9.38 -1.20 42.81
C LEU A 263 -9.35 -0.73 41.34
N ALA A 264 -9.52 0.56 41.08
CA ALA A 264 -9.39 1.13 39.75
C ALA A 264 -7.96 1.03 39.24
N GLY A 265 -6.97 1.27 40.11
CA GLY A 265 -5.55 1.06 39.81
C GLY A 265 -5.24 -0.39 39.45
N PHE A 266 -5.75 -1.35 40.22
CA PHE A 266 -5.61 -2.78 39.92
C PHE A 266 -6.29 -3.17 38.60
N ALA A 267 -7.52 -2.70 38.36
CA ALA A 267 -8.24 -2.96 37.12
C ALA A 267 -7.49 -2.38 35.91
N ALA A 268 -6.96 -1.16 36.02
CA ALA A 268 -6.17 -0.52 34.98
C ALA A 268 -4.85 -1.25 34.73
N ALA A 269 -4.14 -1.68 35.78
CA ALA A 269 -2.91 -2.46 35.65
C ALA A 269 -3.16 -3.83 35.00
N ALA A 270 -4.18 -4.57 35.46
CA ALA A 270 -4.56 -5.85 34.88
C ALA A 270 -5.02 -5.70 33.42
N GLY A 271 -5.85 -4.70 33.12
CA GLY A 271 -6.25 -4.36 31.76
C GLY A 271 -5.07 -3.97 30.87
N GLY A 272 -4.10 -3.22 31.41
CA GLY A 272 -2.86 -2.85 30.73
C GLY A 272 -2.00 -4.05 30.37
N VAL A 273 -1.86 -5.02 31.27
CA VAL A 273 -1.18 -6.30 30.99
C VAL A 273 -1.86 -7.06 29.85
N LEU A 274 -3.18 -7.20 29.89
CA LEU A 274 -3.93 -7.89 28.83
C LEU A 274 -3.86 -7.16 27.49
N LEU A 275 -3.90 -5.82 27.50
CA LEU A 275 -3.71 -5.02 26.30
C LEU A 275 -2.31 -5.21 25.73
N ALA A 276 -1.28 -5.19 26.58
CA ALA A 276 0.10 -5.45 26.18
C ALA A 276 0.28 -6.87 25.63
N GLU A 277 -0.43 -7.87 26.16
CA GLU A 277 -0.45 -9.22 25.61
C GLU A 277 -1.15 -9.30 24.26
N LEU A 278 -2.28 -8.61 24.10
CA LEU A 278 -2.96 -8.51 22.81
C LEU A 278 -2.05 -7.88 21.76
N LEU A 279 -1.34 -6.80 22.12
CA LEU A 279 -0.34 -6.17 21.27
C LEU A 279 0.82 -7.11 20.98
N ARG A 280 1.36 -7.83 21.98
CA ARG A 280 2.41 -8.82 21.81
C ARG A 280 1.99 -9.92 20.82
N ARG A 281 0.80 -10.50 21.01
CA ARG A 281 0.25 -11.53 20.11
C ARG A 281 0.05 -11.01 18.70
N GLY A 282 -0.46 -9.77 18.57
CA GLY A 282 -0.58 -9.11 17.27
C GLY A 282 0.77 -8.93 16.58
N LEU A 283 1.79 -8.46 17.31
CA LEU A 283 3.15 -8.28 16.81
C LEU A 283 3.83 -9.61 16.45
N VAL A 284 3.62 -10.67 17.24
CA VAL A 284 4.17 -12.01 16.95
C VAL A 284 3.46 -12.63 15.74
N ALA A 285 2.13 -12.53 15.68
CA ALA A 285 1.35 -13.02 14.54
C ALA A 285 1.73 -12.28 13.25
N TRP A 286 1.93 -10.97 13.33
CA TRP A 286 2.41 -10.16 12.21
C TRP A 286 3.87 -10.48 11.83
N GLY A 287 4.76 -10.60 12.82
CA GLY A 287 6.18 -10.89 12.63
C GLY A 287 6.46 -12.25 11.98
N GLY A 288 5.57 -13.22 12.19
CA GLY A 288 5.67 -14.56 11.63
C GLY A 288 6.90 -15.33 12.11
N ASN A 289 7.30 -16.36 11.35
CA ASN A 289 8.39 -17.26 11.72
C ASN A 289 9.79 -16.62 11.63
N TYR A 290 9.92 -15.50 10.92
CA TYR A 290 11.20 -14.80 10.72
C TYR A 290 11.04 -13.28 10.88
N PRO A 291 10.90 -12.77 12.12
CA PRO A 291 10.63 -11.35 12.39
C PRO A 291 11.59 -10.36 11.72
N PRO A 292 12.92 -10.62 11.65
CA PRO A 292 13.84 -9.72 10.95
C PRO A 292 13.55 -9.60 9.44
N LYS A 293 13.07 -10.67 8.81
CA LYS A 293 12.71 -10.67 7.38
C LYS A 293 11.44 -9.85 7.16
N THR A 294 10.43 -10.05 8.00
CA THR A 294 9.18 -9.28 8.01
C THR A 294 9.42 -7.79 8.23
N LEU A 295 10.29 -7.44 9.19
CA LEU A 295 10.70 -6.05 9.41
C LEU A 295 11.45 -5.47 8.19
N GLY A 296 12.26 -6.28 7.50
CA GLY A 296 12.87 -5.89 6.23
C GLY A 296 11.83 -5.51 5.18
N TYR A 297 10.77 -6.31 5.02
CA TYR A 297 9.67 -5.99 4.11
C TYR A 297 8.84 -4.77 4.55
N ALA A 298 8.70 -4.54 5.85
CA ALA A 298 7.93 -3.43 6.42
C ALA A 298 8.68 -2.11 6.52
N ALA A 299 10.00 -2.10 6.25
CA ALA A 299 10.86 -0.95 6.46
C ALA A 299 10.38 0.31 5.71
N GLY A 300 9.85 0.15 4.50
CA GLY A 300 9.24 1.24 3.74
C GLY A 300 8.10 1.90 4.47
N GLY A 301 7.14 1.12 5.00
CA GLY A 301 6.04 1.65 5.81
C GLY A 301 6.53 2.38 7.07
N VAL A 302 7.52 1.83 7.78
CA VAL A 302 8.10 2.48 8.98
C VAL A 302 8.72 3.82 8.62
N VAL A 303 9.58 3.87 7.60
CA VAL A 303 10.23 5.10 7.15
C VAL A 303 9.19 6.12 6.71
N THR A 304 8.15 5.70 5.98
CA THR A 304 7.07 6.59 5.56
C THR A 304 6.32 7.20 6.74
N VAL A 305 5.95 6.41 7.75
CA VAL A 305 5.29 6.93 8.97
C VAL A 305 6.15 7.98 9.65
N VAL A 306 7.45 7.70 9.82
CA VAL A 306 8.39 8.64 10.46
C VAL A 306 8.57 9.91 9.64
N VAL A 307 8.88 9.78 8.35
CA VAL A 307 9.14 10.92 7.46
C VAL A 307 7.91 11.81 7.32
N VAL A 308 6.72 11.24 7.11
CA VAL A 308 5.48 12.02 7.00
C VAL A 308 5.18 12.75 8.31
N SER A 309 5.32 12.08 9.46
CA SER A 309 5.07 12.69 10.76
C SER A 309 6.03 13.84 11.06
N LEU A 310 7.33 13.65 10.78
CA LEU A 310 8.35 14.69 10.96
C LEU A 310 8.18 15.85 9.97
N ALA A 311 7.88 15.56 8.70
CA ALA A 311 7.67 16.58 7.69
C ALA A 311 6.45 17.46 8.02
N LEU A 312 5.35 16.85 8.48
CA LEU A 312 4.13 17.59 8.82
C LEU A 312 4.21 18.32 10.17
N ALA A 313 5.22 18.05 10.99
CA ALA A 313 5.55 18.88 12.14
C ALA A 313 6.12 20.25 11.73
N VAL A 314 6.62 20.38 10.49
CA VAL A 314 7.09 21.67 9.93
C VAL A 314 5.88 22.47 9.40
N PRO A 315 5.57 23.65 9.96
CA PRO A 315 4.35 24.39 9.61
C PRO A 315 4.21 24.72 8.13
N GLN A 316 5.32 25.02 7.45
CA GLN A 316 5.34 25.37 6.02
C GLN A 316 4.94 24.17 5.14
N ILE A 317 5.43 22.98 5.47
CA ILE A 317 5.08 21.74 4.77
C ILE A 317 3.60 21.42 5.03
N SER A 318 3.19 21.45 6.30
CA SER A 318 1.80 21.23 6.71
C SER A 318 0.81 22.16 5.98
N ALA A 319 1.14 23.45 5.87
CA ALA A 319 0.34 24.44 5.15
C ALA A 319 0.26 24.16 3.64
N ALA A 320 1.38 23.81 3.00
CA ALA A 320 1.43 23.47 1.58
C ALA A 320 0.61 22.20 1.28
N THR A 321 0.72 21.18 2.12
CA THR A 321 0.02 19.90 1.94
C THR A 321 -1.49 20.02 2.19
N ARG A 322 -1.93 20.91 3.09
CA ARG A 322 -3.37 21.16 3.33
C ARG A 322 -4.13 21.56 2.07
N GLY A 323 -3.52 22.37 1.20
CA GLY A 323 -4.12 22.77 -0.07
C GLY A 323 -4.37 21.61 -1.04
N ALA A 324 -3.64 20.51 -0.91
CA ALA A 324 -3.76 19.34 -1.78
C ALA A 324 -4.85 18.34 -1.34
N PHE A 325 -5.13 18.25 -0.04
CA PHE A 325 -6.01 17.21 0.55
C PHE A 325 -7.35 17.73 1.09
N GLY A 326 -7.61 19.04 1.03
CA GLY A 326 -8.84 19.66 1.51
C GLY A 326 -8.79 20.00 3.00
N GLY A 327 -9.31 21.19 3.36
CA GLY A 327 -9.15 21.75 4.70
C GLY A 327 -9.95 21.06 5.82
N GLN A 328 -11.11 20.48 5.52
CA GLN A 328 -12.03 19.96 6.54
C GLN A 328 -11.58 18.62 7.14
N ALA A 329 -11.20 17.63 6.30
CA ALA A 329 -10.62 16.39 6.81
C ALA A 329 -9.34 16.64 7.62
N TRP A 330 -8.58 17.67 7.25
CA TRP A 330 -7.36 18.09 7.95
C TRP A 330 -7.63 18.59 9.37
N THR A 331 -8.71 19.37 9.57
CA THR A 331 -9.09 19.86 10.91
C THR A 331 -9.64 18.75 11.78
N ASP A 332 -10.46 17.88 11.18
CA ASP A 332 -11.22 16.88 11.93
C ASP A 332 -10.35 15.69 12.33
N LEU A 333 -9.45 15.25 11.45
CA LEU A 333 -8.65 14.03 11.63
C LEU A 333 -7.16 14.29 11.89
N GLY A 334 -6.69 15.50 11.58
CA GLY A 334 -5.29 15.89 11.72
C GLY A 334 -4.46 15.63 10.45
N ALA A 335 -3.43 16.46 10.27
CA ALA A 335 -2.53 16.44 9.11
C ALA A 335 -1.94 15.06 8.81
N ALA A 336 -1.31 14.46 9.83
CA ALA A 336 -0.61 13.19 9.71
C ALA A 336 -1.57 12.05 9.33
N THR A 337 -2.75 12.01 9.94
CA THR A 337 -3.79 11.02 9.65
C THR A 337 -4.21 11.07 8.19
N VAL A 338 -4.52 12.26 7.66
CA VAL A 338 -4.98 12.43 6.27
C VAL A 338 -3.91 12.00 5.27
N VAL A 339 -2.67 12.45 5.46
CA VAL A 339 -1.57 12.12 4.53
C VAL A 339 -1.19 10.65 4.60
N LEU A 340 -1.08 10.07 5.81
CA LEU A 340 -0.80 8.64 5.97
C LEU A 340 -1.93 7.78 5.42
N PHE A 341 -3.19 8.21 5.55
CA PHE A 341 -4.32 7.49 4.96
C PHE A 341 -4.23 7.47 3.43
N ALA A 342 -3.96 8.62 2.80
CA ALA A 342 -3.78 8.69 1.35
C ALA A 342 -2.62 7.80 0.87
N VAL A 343 -1.49 7.83 1.57
CA VAL A 343 -0.34 6.93 1.32
C VAL A 343 -0.76 5.47 1.46
N GLY A 344 -1.47 5.11 2.53
CA GLY A 344 -1.93 3.74 2.77
C GLY A 344 -2.85 3.23 1.65
N VAL A 345 -3.77 4.08 1.18
CA VAL A 345 -4.64 3.78 0.04
C VAL A 345 -3.83 3.56 -1.24
N ILE A 346 -2.82 4.40 -1.51
CA ILE A 346 -1.93 4.23 -2.68
C ILE A 346 -1.20 2.89 -2.62
N LEU A 347 -0.62 2.53 -1.46
CA LEU A 347 0.10 1.27 -1.31
C LEU A 347 -0.82 0.06 -1.42
N ALA A 348 -2.02 0.12 -0.83
CA ALA A 348 -3.03 -0.93 -0.95
C ALA A 348 -3.51 -1.09 -2.41
N ALA A 349 -3.71 0.02 -3.13
CA ALA A 349 -4.09 -0.01 -4.54
C ALA A 349 -2.96 -0.58 -5.42
N ALA A 350 -1.70 -0.26 -5.13
CA ALA A 350 -0.55 -0.83 -5.82
C ALA A 350 -0.45 -2.35 -5.61
N ALA A 351 -0.54 -2.81 -4.37
CA ALA A 351 -0.54 -4.25 -4.04
C ALA A 351 -1.73 -4.97 -4.69
N PHE A 352 -2.91 -4.36 -4.69
CA PHE A 352 -4.09 -4.91 -5.36
C PHE A 352 -3.88 -5.00 -6.88
N LEU A 353 -3.35 -3.96 -7.51
CA LEU A 353 -3.10 -3.93 -8.95
C LEU A 353 -2.07 -5.00 -9.35
N GLU A 354 -1.01 -5.15 -8.57
CA GLU A 354 0.00 -6.20 -8.77
C GLU A 354 -0.61 -7.59 -8.72
N ARG A 355 -1.43 -7.89 -7.70
CA ARG A 355 -2.18 -9.16 -7.59
C ARG A 355 -3.16 -9.36 -8.74
N PHE A 356 -3.86 -8.30 -9.13
CA PHE A 356 -4.81 -8.34 -10.23
C PHE A 356 -4.09 -8.67 -11.54
N VAL A 357 -2.97 -8.00 -11.83
CA VAL A 357 -2.15 -8.29 -13.02
C VAL A 357 -1.56 -9.70 -12.96
N SER A 358 -1.02 -10.12 -11.81
CA SER A 358 -0.42 -11.45 -11.64
C SER A 358 -1.42 -12.60 -11.66
N THR A 359 -2.72 -12.34 -11.49
CA THR A 359 -3.77 -13.35 -11.65
C THR A 359 -4.40 -13.30 -13.05
N THR A 360 -4.59 -12.11 -13.62
CA THR A 360 -5.27 -11.92 -14.90
C THR A 360 -4.36 -12.07 -16.12
N ALA A 361 -3.08 -11.68 -16.04
CA ALA A 361 -2.13 -11.84 -17.15
C ALA A 361 -1.93 -13.32 -17.54
N TRP A 362 -2.27 -14.25 -16.64
CA TRP A 362 -2.17 -15.69 -16.87
C TRP A 362 -3.43 -16.33 -17.46
N LEU A 363 -4.56 -15.62 -17.51
CA LEU A 363 -5.87 -16.22 -17.86
C LEU A 363 -6.20 -16.26 -19.37
N PRO A 364 -5.84 -15.27 -20.22
CA PRO A 364 -6.27 -15.28 -21.63
C PRO A 364 -5.18 -15.54 -22.69
N PHE A 365 -3.89 -15.45 -22.38
CA PHE A 365 -2.83 -15.44 -23.41
C PHE A 365 -2.01 -16.73 -23.56
N SER A 366 -2.32 -17.75 -22.75
CA SER A 366 -1.58 -19.02 -22.69
C SER A 366 -1.44 -19.77 -24.03
N PRO A 367 -2.37 -19.71 -25.00
CA PRO A 367 -2.20 -20.44 -26.26
C PRO A 367 -1.70 -19.60 -27.45
N VAL A 368 -1.67 -18.26 -27.37
CA VAL A 368 -1.45 -17.38 -28.54
C VAL A 368 -0.17 -16.54 -28.45
N LEU A 369 0.30 -16.21 -27.25
CA LEU A 369 1.56 -15.48 -27.12
C LEU A 369 2.75 -16.46 -27.07
N PRO A 370 3.82 -16.21 -27.84
CA PRO A 370 5.09 -16.89 -27.64
C PRO A 370 5.45 -16.80 -26.15
N VAL A 371 5.87 -17.91 -25.54
CA VAL A 371 6.20 -18.03 -24.09
C VAL A 371 7.37 -17.12 -23.68
N HIS A 372 7.88 -16.30 -24.59
CA HIS A 372 9.14 -15.62 -24.54
C HIS A 372 8.91 -14.14 -24.89
N GLY A 373 9.47 -13.23 -24.10
CA GLY A 373 9.34 -11.79 -24.37
C GLY A 373 7.96 -11.18 -24.06
N VAL A 374 7.04 -11.91 -23.40
CA VAL A 374 5.68 -11.44 -23.06
C VAL A 374 5.70 -10.07 -22.35
N GLY A 375 6.65 -9.84 -21.45
CA GLY A 375 6.82 -8.54 -20.78
C GLY A 375 7.16 -7.39 -21.74
N PHE A 376 7.97 -7.65 -22.77
CA PHE A 376 8.31 -6.65 -23.80
C PHE A 376 7.15 -6.42 -24.77
N ALA A 377 6.38 -7.45 -25.11
CA ALA A 377 5.16 -7.30 -25.90
C ALA A 377 4.11 -6.46 -25.15
N ALA A 378 3.88 -6.76 -23.85
CA ALA A 378 3.01 -5.98 -22.99
C ALA A 378 3.49 -4.52 -22.88
N ALA A 379 4.81 -4.31 -22.74
CA ALA A 379 5.38 -2.97 -22.74
C ALA A 379 5.14 -2.21 -24.06
N GLY A 380 5.36 -2.86 -25.21
CA GLY A 380 5.04 -2.28 -26.51
C GLY A 380 3.55 -1.93 -26.63
N GLY A 381 2.66 -2.84 -26.25
CA GLY A 381 1.21 -2.57 -26.23
C GLY A 381 0.84 -1.38 -25.35
N LEU A 382 1.35 -1.32 -24.12
CA LEU A 382 1.11 -0.22 -23.19
C LEU A 382 1.65 1.12 -23.72
N LEU A 383 2.84 1.12 -24.34
CA LEU A 383 3.44 2.32 -24.93
C LEU A 383 2.62 2.80 -26.14
N PHE A 384 2.12 1.88 -26.96
CA PHE A 384 1.22 2.18 -28.07
C PHE A 384 -0.07 2.83 -27.58
N VAL A 385 -0.79 2.19 -26.64
CA VAL A 385 -2.05 2.73 -26.11
C VAL A 385 -1.80 4.05 -25.36
N GLY A 386 -0.69 4.17 -24.63
CA GLY A 386 -0.31 5.42 -23.96
C GLY A 386 -0.04 6.56 -24.95
N THR A 387 0.53 6.25 -26.10
CA THR A 387 0.77 7.20 -27.20
C THR A 387 -0.53 7.62 -27.89
N VAL A 388 -1.48 6.70 -28.07
CA VAL A 388 -2.84 7.03 -28.54
C VAL A 388 -3.57 7.90 -27.53
N ALA A 389 -3.49 7.58 -26.23
CA ALA A 389 -4.07 8.41 -25.17
C ALA A 389 -3.45 9.81 -25.13
N ALA A 390 -2.17 9.95 -25.50
CA ALA A 390 -1.54 11.26 -25.64
C ALA A 390 -2.08 12.05 -26.85
N ALA A 391 -2.46 11.37 -27.94
CA ALA A 391 -3.12 12.01 -29.08
C ALA A 391 -4.47 12.65 -28.67
N GLU A 392 -5.25 11.95 -27.84
CA GLU A 392 -6.49 12.49 -27.23
C GLU A 392 -6.22 13.67 -26.27
N ALA A 393 -4.98 13.81 -25.81
CA ALA A 393 -4.49 14.95 -25.04
C ALA A 393 -3.79 16.00 -25.92
N ASP A 394 -4.14 16.07 -27.22
CA ASP A 394 -3.64 17.02 -28.22
C ASP A 394 -2.12 16.92 -28.49
N ALA A 395 -1.50 15.76 -28.25
CA ALA A 395 -0.11 15.55 -28.60
C ALA A 395 0.13 15.70 -30.11
N HIS A 396 1.25 16.32 -30.46
CA HIS A 396 1.60 16.56 -31.86
C HIS A 396 1.65 15.25 -32.68
N PRO A 397 1.10 15.19 -33.91
CA PRO A 397 1.03 13.95 -34.70
C PRO A 397 2.38 13.24 -34.89
N LEU A 398 3.47 13.99 -35.05
CA LEU A 398 4.81 13.40 -35.15
C LEU A 398 5.26 12.67 -33.87
N VAL A 399 4.83 13.14 -32.70
CA VAL A 399 5.09 12.44 -31.43
C VAL A 399 4.28 11.16 -31.36
N VAL A 400 3.03 11.18 -31.84
CA VAL A 400 2.17 9.99 -31.90
C VAL A 400 2.79 8.92 -32.80
N VAL A 401 3.20 9.28 -34.01
CA VAL A 401 3.85 8.34 -34.94
C VAL A 401 5.19 7.85 -34.39
N GLY A 402 5.99 8.74 -33.79
CA GLY A 402 7.25 8.39 -33.14
C GLY A 402 7.07 7.44 -31.95
N GLY A 403 6.02 7.64 -31.14
CA GLY A 403 5.69 6.76 -30.01
C GLY A 403 5.21 5.38 -30.46
N ILE A 404 4.46 5.28 -31.57
CA ILE A 404 4.09 4.01 -32.20
C ILE A 404 5.33 3.29 -32.74
N ALA A 405 6.25 4.00 -33.40
CA ALA A 405 7.50 3.40 -33.86
C ALA A 405 8.35 2.89 -32.67
N ALA A 406 8.41 3.67 -31.59
CA ALA A 406 9.11 3.27 -30.36
C ALA A 406 8.45 2.06 -29.69
N SER A 407 7.12 1.93 -29.72
CA SER A 407 6.41 0.80 -29.13
C SER A 407 6.70 -0.52 -29.83
N ILE A 408 6.71 -0.51 -31.16
CA ILE A 408 7.11 -1.66 -31.99
C ILE A 408 8.57 -2.00 -31.72
N PHE A 409 9.45 -0.99 -31.69
CA PHE A 409 10.87 -1.19 -31.41
C PHE A 409 11.11 -1.83 -30.04
N VAL A 410 10.42 -1.37 -28.99
CA VAL A 410 10.56 -1.93 -27.62
C VAL A 410 10.16 -3.39 -27.58
N TRP A 411 9.07 -3.75 -28.25
CA TRP A 411 8.63 -5.14 -28.35
C TRP A 411 9.66 -5.99 -29.11
N ASP A 412 10.04 -5.58 -30.32
CA ASP A 412 10.95 -6.32 -31.20
C ASP A 412 12.35 -6.49 -30.58
N ALA A 413 12.96 -5.39 -30.14
CA ALA A 413 14.27 -5.39 -29.48
C ALA A 413 14.29 -6.28 -28.22
N GLY A 414 13.21 -6.20 -27.44
CA GLY A 414 13.07 -6.96 -26.21
C GLY A 414 12.86 -8.46 -26.46
N ASP A 415 12.00 -8.81 -27.41
CA ASP A 415 11.76 -10.19 -27.79
C ASP A 415 13.01 -10.85 -28.38
N TYR A 416 13.73 -10.14 -29.26
CA TYR A 416 15.01 -10.61 -29.78
C TYR A 416 16.04 -10.84 -28.65
N ALA A 417 16.16 -9.91 -27.71
CA ALA A 417 17.03 -10.06 -26.54
C ALA A 417 16.62 -11.25 -25.65
N ALA A 418 15.31 -11.51 -25.50
CA ALA A 418 14.79 -12.65 -24.73
C ALA A 418 15.02 -14.00 -25.43
N ARG A 419 14.96 -14.05 -26.76
CA ARG A 419 15.31 -15.24 -27.56
C ARG A 419 16.79 -15.56 -27.42
N LEU A 420 17.67 -14.58 -27.70
CA LEU A 420 19.11 -14.77 -27.57
C LEU A 420 19.53 -15.16 -26.15
N GLY A 421 18.92 -14.55 -25.12
CA GLY A 421 19.21 -14.87 -23.72
C GLY A 421 18.92 -16.33 -23.37
N ARG A 422 17.88 -16.92 -23.95
CA ARG A 422 17.52 -18.33 -23.72
C ARG A 422 18.35 -19.30 -24.54
N GLU A 423 18.65 -18.96 -25.79
CA GLU A 423 19.39 -19.83 -26.71
C GLU A 423 20.90 -19.84 -26.43
N LEU A 424 21.46 -18.68 -26.08
CA LEU A 424 22.90 -18.48 -25.94
C LEU A 424 23.33 -18.15 -24.50
N GLY A 425 22.38 -17.80 -23.62
CA GLY A 425 22.64 -17.33 -22.26
C GLY A 425 22.86 -15.81 -22.18
N ARG A 426 22.43 -15.19 -21.08
CA ARG A 426 22.55 -13.72 -20.85
C ARG A 426 23.98 -13.15 -21.02
N GLY A 427 25.01 -13.97 -20.81
CA GLY A 427 26.42 -13.57 -20.87
C GLY A 427 27.12 -13.81 -22.22
N ALA A 428 26.43 -14.34 -23.23
CA ALA A 428 27.04 -14.60 -24.53
C ALA A 428 27.44 -13.30 -25.26
N GLU A 429 28.48 -13.38 -26.09
CA GLU A 429 28.95 -12.24 -26.89
C GLU A 429 28.07 -12.04 -28.15
N THR A 430 26.86 -11.51 -27.94
CA THR A 430 25.83 -11.32 -28.98
C THR A 430 25.74 -9.89 -29.50
N ARG A 431 26.55 -8.97 -28.95
CA ARG A 431 26.43 -7.52 -29.17
C ARG A 431 26.43 -7.11 -30.64
N ARG A 432 27.22 -7.76 -31.50
CA ARG A 432 27.27 -7.44 -32.93
C ARG A 432 25.97 -7.79 -33.63
N ALA A 433 25.44 -8.99 -33.40
CA ALA A 433 24.17 -9.43 -33.97
C ALA A 433 23.01 -8.57 -33.47
N GLU A 434 22.99 -8.26 -32.17
CA GLU A 434 22.01 -7.35 -31.59
C GLU A 434 22.07 -5.95 -32.19
N LEU A 435 23.27 -5.37 -32.37
CA LEU A 435 23.41 -4.05 -32.98
C LEU A 435 22.85 -3.98 -34.41
N VAL A 436 23.12 -5.01 -35.22
CA VAL A 436 22.61 -5.08 -36.61
C VAL A 436 21.09 -5.14 -36.61
N HIS A 437 20.50 -6.04 -35.80
CA HIS A 437 19.05 -6.16 -35.70
C HIS A 437 18.41 -4.86 -35.19
N LEU A 438 18.90 -4.31 -34.08
CA LEU A 438 18.38 -3.06 -33.51
C LEU A 438 18.51 -1.87 -34.47
N THR A 439 19.60 -1.79 -35.24
CA THR A 439 19.76 -0.72 -36.24
C THR A 439 18.78 -0.91 -37.40
N GLY A 440 18.54 -2.15 -37.83
CA GLY A 440 17.50 -2.49 -38.79
C GLY A 440 16.12 -2.04 -38.32
N SER A 441 15.71 -2.42 -37.11
CA SER A 441 14.41 -2.07 -36.52
C SER A 441 14.27 -0.55 -36.35
N ALA A 442 15.33 0.15 -35.93
CA ALA A 442 15.34 1.60 -35.83
C ALA A 442 15.19 2.29 -37.20
N LEU A 443 15.88 1.80 -38.23
CA LEU A 443 15.77 2.34 -39.59
C LEU A 443 14.36 2.15 -40.15
N VAL A 444 13.74 0.99 -39.94
CA VAL A 444 12.34 0.75 -40.36
C VAL A 444 11.40 1.75 -39.68
N GLY A 445 11.53 1.96 -38.38
CA GLY A 445 10.76 2.97 -37.65
C GLY A 445 10.97 4.40 -38.15
N LEU A 446 12.21 4.78 -38.46
CA LEU A 446 12.55 6.09 -39.01
C LEU A 446 12.00 6.31 -40.43
N VAL A 447 12.07 5.29 -41.29
CA VAL A 447 11.48 5.33 -42.64
C VAL A 447 9.97 5.46 -42.53
N GLY A 448 9.32 4.69 -41.65
CA GLY A 448 7.88 4.83 -41.36
C GLY A 448 7.53 6.25 -40.94
N LEU A 449 8.25 6.81 -39.96
CA LEU A 449 8.06 8.19 -39.51
C LEU A 449 8.26 9.21 -40.63
N ALA A 450 9.30 9.05 -41.46
CA ALA A 450 9.59 9.94 -42.58
C ALA A 450 8.48 9.89 -43.64
N VAL A 451 8.04 8.69 -44.03
CA VAL A 451 6.92 8.50 -44.96
C VAL A 451 5.65 9.12 -44.41
N THR A 452 5.30 8.86 -43.14
CA THR A 452 4.12 9.46 -42.51
C THR A 452 4.22 10.98 -42.44
N THR A 453 5.41 11.53 -42.17
CA THR A 453 5.65 12.98 -42.19
C THR A 453 5.44 13.56 -43.60
N ILE A 454 6.01 12.93 -44.63
CA ILE A 454 5.83 13.35 -46.03
C ILE A 454 4.35 13.27 -46.42
N VAL A 455 3.64 12.23 -46.00
CA VAL A 455 2.20 12.11 -46.28
C VAL A 455 1.41 13.18 -45.54
N LEU A 456 1.64 13.39 -44.24
CA LEU A 456 0.92 14.37 -43.42
C LEU A 456 1.12 15.81 -43.91
N TYR A 457 2.35 16.19 -44.28
CA TYR A 457 2.70 17.58 -44.58
C TYR A 457 2.95 17.87 -46.06
N GLY A 458 3.23 16.86 -46.87
CA GLY A 458 3.57 17.00 -48.29
C GLY A 458 2.48 16.52 -49.26
N VAL A 459 1.65 15.56 -48.85
CA VAL A 459 0.57 14.98 -49.69
C VAL A 459 -0.82 15.29 -49.13
N GLY A 460 -0.94 15.40 -47.80
CA GLY A 460 -2.16 15.71 -47.08
C GLY A 460 -2.70 17.08 -47.47
N PRO A 461 -4.02 17.23 -47.70
CA PRO A 461 -4.54 18.48 -48.21
C PRO A 461 -4.43 19.55 -47.13
N ALA A 462 -3.81 20.68 -47.44
CA ALA A 462 -4.06 21.96 -46.79
C ALA A 462 -5.54 22.44 -46.93
N SER A 463 -6.45 21.53 -47.27
CA SER A 463 -7.81 21.77 -47.76
C SER A 463 -8.85 20.77 -47.25
N VAL A 464 -8.63 20.04 -46.14
CA VAL A 464 -9.73 19.40 -45.38
C VAL A 464 -10.13 20.31 -44.21
N PRO A 465 -11.12 21.21 -44.39
CA PRO A 465 -11.66 21.99 -43.29
C PRO A 465 -12.50 21.08 -42.38
N GLY A 466 -12.09 20.94 -41.12
CA GLY A 466 -12.89 20.29 -40.06
C GLY A 466 -12.32 18.96 -39.55
N GLY A 467 -12.11 18.87 -38.23
CA GLY A 467 -11.35 17.83 -37.54
C GLY A 467 -11.84 16.38 -37.64
N GLU A 468 -13.03 16.12 -38.20
CA GLU A 468 -13.56 14.76 -38.35
C GLU A 468 -13.04 14.04 -39.60
N GLY A 469 -12.82 14.77 -40.71
CA GLY A 469 -12.35 14.17 -41.97
C GLY A 469 -10.92 13.65 -41.90
N THR A 470 -10.07 14.36 -41.16
CA THR A 470 -8.65 13.98 -40.96
C THR A 470 -8.52 12.72 -40.11
N ALA A 471 -9.37 12.58 -39.07
CA ALA A 471 -9.39 11.41 -38.20
C ALA A 471 -9.85 10.14 -38.96
N ILE A 472 -10.85 10.27 -39.83
CA ILE A 472 -11.35 9.16 -40.66
C ILE A 472 -10.27 8.72 -41.66
N VAL A 473 -9.57 9.65 -42.31
CA VAL A 473 -8.49 9.31 -43.25
C VAL A 473 -7.30 8.66 -42.54
N ALA A 474 -6.95 9.13 -41.34
CA ALA A 474 -5.92 8.52 -40.50
C ALA A 474 -6.31 7.10 -40.07
N LEU A 475 -7.56 6.88 -39.66
CA LEU A 475 -8.10 5.57 -39.31
C LEU A 475 -8.11 4.61 -40.50
N PHE A 476 -8.57 5.05 -41.68
CA PHE A 476 -8.54 4.23 -42.89
C PHE A 476 -7.13 3.88 -43.33
N SER A 477 -6.19 4.82 -43.21
CA SER A 477 -4.77 4.58 -43.52
C SER A 477 -4.14 3.58 -42.54
N ALA A 478 -4.50 3.65 -41.25
CA ALA A 478 -4.07 2.70 -40.24
C ALA A 478 -4.66 1.29 -40.49
N LEU A 479 -5.94 1.20 -40.85
CA LEU A 479 -6.59 -0.07 -41.21
C LEU A 479 -6.01 -0.67 -42.49
N ALA A 480 -5.68 0.15 -43.48
CA ALA A 480 -5.02 -0.30 -44.71
C ALA A 480 -3.61 -0.81 -44.44
N ALA A 481 -2.82 -0.07 -43.63
CA ALA A 481 -1.49 -0.51 -43.22
C ALA A 481 -1.55 -1.82 -42.42
N LEU A 482 -2.52 -1.97 -41.53
CA LEU A 482 -2.77 -3.23 -40.81
C LEU A 482 -3.15 -4.37 -41.77
N GLY A 483 -4.00 -4.09 -42.76
CA GLY A 483 -4.36 -5.08 -43.79
C GLY A 483 -3.16 -5.55 -44.61
N VAL A 484 -2.27 -4.64 -44.99
CA VAL A 484 -1.01 -4.97 -45.68
C VAL A 484 -0.08 -5.78 -44.78
N LEU A 485 0.05 -5.42 -43.51
CA LEU A 485 0.87 -6.17 -42.54
C LEU A 485 0.35 -7.60 -42.35
N VAL A 486 -0.95 -7.76 -42.16
CA VAL A 486 -1.58 -9.09 -42.02
C VAL A 486 -1.38 -9.90 -43.29
N TRP A 487 -1.56 -9.29 -44.47
CA TRP A 487 -1.33 -9.97 -45.74
C TRP A 487 0.12 -10.45 -45.87
N LEU A 488 1.10 -9.60 -45.55
CA LEU A 488 2.52 -9.96 -45.57
C LEU A 488 2.86 -11.12 -44.62
N LEU A 489 2.31 -11.10 -43.39
CA LEU A 489 2.52 -12.16 -42.41
C LEU A 489 1.92 -13.49 -42.85
N VAL A 490 0.75 -13.47 -43.49
CA VAL A 490 0.10 -14.69 -44.02
C VAL A 490 0.84 -15.22 -45.24
N SER A 491 1.37 -14.36 -46.12
CA SER A 491 2.09 -14.80 -47.32
C SER A 491 3.46 -15.43 -47.03
N ASP A 492 4.11 -15.08 -45.91
CA ASP A 492 5.42 -15.64 -45.52
C ASP A 492 5.29 -17.10 -45.02
N ASP A 493 4.15 -17.46 -44.42
CA ASP A 493 3.87 -18.83 -43.97
C ASP A 493 3.71 -19.80 -45.16
N ASP A 494 3.17 -19.33 -46.29
CA ASP A 494 2.98 -20.14 -47.50
C ASP A 494 4.30 -20.42 -48.24
N GLU A 495 5.30 -19.52 -48.17
CA GLU A 495 6.61 -19.73 -48.79
C GLU A 495 7.54 -20.66 -47.98
N SER A 496 7.34 -20.78 -46.67
CA SER A 496 8.14 -21.69 -45.82
C SER A 496 7.64 -23.15 -45.82
N ALA A 497 6.44 -23.38 -46.37
CA ALA A 497 5.83 -24.70 -46.53
C ALA A 497 6.05 -25.33 -47.93
N ALA A 498 6.68 -24.60 -48.85
CA ALA A 498 7.09 -25.05 -50.19
C ALA A 498 8.60 -25.34 -50.24
#